data_AF-A0A1H8A1U5-F1
#
_entry.id   AF-A0A1H8A1U5-F1
#
_cell.length_a   1.000
_cell.length_b   1.000
_cell.length_c   1.000
_cell.angle_alpha   90.00
_cell.angle_beta   90.00
_cell.angle_gamma   90.00
#
_symmetry.space_group_name_H-M   'P 1'
#
loop_
_entity.id
_entity.type
_entity.pdbx_description
1 polymer ?
#
loop_
_entity_poly.entity_id
_entity_poly.type
_entity_poly.pdbx_seq_one_letter_code
_entity_poly.pdbx_strand_id
1 'polypeptide(L)'
;MSVQPVDHHDSGDPHTPDVPPTIEAISGALGSQELRLQFYTETLSAPAGAQISEVLERWRAEAMLDASGNRERRPSARRTGFDELTAPLGGVDAL
;
A
#
# COMPACT_ATOMS: atom_id res chain seq x y z
N MET A 1 -6.70 -8.72 -43.70
CA MET A 1 -5.50 -8.66 -42.86
C MET A 1 -5.82 -7.80 -41.67
N SER A 2 -6.08 -8.39 -40.50
CA SER A 2 -6.46 -7.66 -39.29
C SER A 2 -5.21 -7.18 -38.57
N VAL A 3 -4.99 -5.88 -38.57
CA VAL A 3 -3.97 -5.23 -37.75
C VAL A 3 -4.50 -5.15 -36.34
N GLN A 4 -3.93 -5.93 -35.43
CA GLN A 4 -4.17 -5.78 -34.00
C GLN A 4 -3.27 -4.64 -33.53
N PRO A 5 -3.82 -3.54 -32.98
CA PRO A 5 -2.99 -2.54 -32.34
C PRO A 5 -2.39 -3.20 -31.10
N VAL A 6 -1.08 -3.43 -31.15
CA VAL A 6 -0.24 -3.62 -29.97
C VAL A 6 -0.19 -2.26 -29.28
N ASP A 7 -1.06 -2.08 -28.28
CA ASP A 7 -1.00 -0.97 -27.33
C ASP A 7 0.38 -1.03 -26.65
N HIS A 8 1.34 -0.32 -27.25
CA HIS A 8 2.58 0.02 -26.61
C HIS A 8 2.23 1.07 -25.57
N HIS A 9 2.05 0.62 -24.32
CA HIS A 9 1.98 1.48 -23.15
C HIS A 9 3.36 2.10 -22.92
N ASP A 10 3.73 3.11 -23.72
CA ASP A 10 4.91 3.89 -23.48
C ASP A 10 4.73 5.36 -23.93
N SER A 11 5.18 6.24 -23.03
CA SER A 11 5.55 7.63 -23.25
C SER A 11 4.44 8.69 -23.35
N GLY A 12 4.23 9.39 -22.22
CA GLY A 12 3.46 10.63 -22.18
C GLY A 12 3.64 11.55 -20.97
N ASP A 13 4.31 11.15 -19.87
CA ASP A 13 4.54 12.06 -18.73
C ASP A 13 5.97 11.93 -18.15
N PRO A 14 6.80 12.98 -18.17
CA PRO A 14 8.20 12.91 -17.76
C PRO A 14 8.46 12.98 -16.24
N HIS A 15 7.46 12.93 -15.34
CA HIS A 15 7.74 13.18 -13.91
C HIS A 15 7.06 12.29 -12.87
N THR A 16 6.37 11.22 -13.26
CA THR A 16 5.85 10.27 -12.27
C THR A 16 6.72 9.00 -12.28
N PRO A 17 7.49 8.69 -11.22
CA PRO A 17 8.18 7.41 -11.15
C PRO A 17 7.13 6.30 -11.19
N ASP A 18 7.10 5.55 -12.29
CA ASP A 18 6.20 4.41 -12.40
C ASP A 18 6.69 3.34 -11.42
N VAL A 19 5.91 3.08 -10.38
CA VAL A 19 6.17 2.02 -9.42
C VAL A 19 5.50 0.75 -9.95
N PRO A 20 6.23 -0.32 -10.31
CA PRO A 20 5.62 -1.58 -10.73
C PRO A 20 4.65 -2.12 -9.67
N PRO A 21 3.52 -2.76 -10.04
CA PRO A 21 2.56 -3.34 -9.10
C PRO A 21 3.06 -4.67 -8.51
N THR A 22 4.29 -4.67 -7.99
CA THR A 22 4.95 -5.80 -7.34
C THR A 22 5.23 -5.45 -5.88
N ILE A 23 5.21 -6.47 -5.01
CA ILE A 23 5.44 -6.27 -3.58
C ILE A 23 6.79 -5.62 -3.30
N GLU A 24 7.84 -6.07 -3.99
CA GLU A 24 9.20 -5.55 -3.84
C GLU A 24 9.30 -4.08 -4.27
N ALA A 25 8.75 -3.73 -5.44
CA ALA A 25 8.81 -2.36 -5.93
C ALA A 25 8.01 -1.38 -5.07
N ILE A 26 6.79 -1.76 -4.66
CA ILE A 26 5.95 -0.92 -3.80
C ILE A 26 6.63 -0.75 -2.43
N SER A 27 7.11 -1.82 -1.82
CA SER A 27 7.79 -1.72 -0.52
C SER A 27 9.08 -0.92 -0.57
N GLY A 28 9.83 -0.98 -1.67
CA GLY A 28 11.05 -0.19 -1.88
C GLY A 28 10.77 1.30 -2.13
N ALA A 29 9.60 1.63 -2.70
CA ALA A 29 9.17 3.01 -2.94
C ALA A 29 8.58 3.70 -1.70
N LEU A 30 8.16 2.94 -0.68
CA LEU A 30 7.71 3.49 0.60
C LEU A 30 8.91 3.94 1.45
N GLY A 31 9.01 5.25 1.72
CA GLY A 31 10.13 5.86 2.44
C GLY A 31 10.14 5.57 3.94
N SER A 32 8.99 5.24 4.54
CA SER A 32 8.87 4.98 5.98
C SER A 32 8.80 3.49 6.30
N GLN A 33 9.52 3.06 7.35
CA GLN A 33 9.44 1.68 7.86
C GLN A 33 8.02 1.32 8.32
N GLU A 34 7.30 2.26 8.95
CA GLU A 34 5.91 2.06 9.39
C GLU A 34 4.98 1.73 8.21
N LEU A 35 5.12 2.44 7.08
CA LEU A 35 4.33 2.20 5.88
C LEU A 35 4.62 0.85 5.26
N ARG A 36 5.89 0.46 5.22
CA ARG A 36 6.29 -0.87 4.74
C ARG A 36 5.65 -1.98 5.57
N LEU A 37 5.63 -1.85 6.90
CA LEU A 37 4.99 -2.83 7.78
C LEU A 37 3.47 -2.90 7.58
N GLN A 38 2.82 -1.75 7.43
CA GLN A 38 1.38 -1.70 7.16
C GLN A 38 1.04 -2.32 5.80
N PHE A 39 1.83 -2.01 4.77
CA PHE A 39 1.74 -2.62 3.45
C PHE A 39 1.84 -4.15 3.52
N TYR A 40 2.86 -4.68 4.21
CA TYR A 40 3.00 -6.13 4.36
C TYR A 40 1.84 -6.76 5.12
N THR A 41 1.34 -6.11 6.17
CA THR A 41 0.20 -6.59 6.95
C THR A 41 -1.06 -6.73 6.07
N GLU A 42 -1.37 -5.70 5.28
CA GLU A 42 -2.54 -5.71 4.40
C GLU A 42 -2.37 -6.67 3.22
N THR A 43 -1.18 -6.75 2.64
CA THR A 43 -0.86 -7.66 1.53
C THR A 43 -0.95 -9.12 1.97
N LEU A 44 -0.44 -9.47 3.15
CA LEU A 44 -0.49 -10.84 3.67
C LEU A 44 -1.88 -11.24 4.19
N SER A 45 -2.71 -10.25 4.56
CA SER A 45 -4.10 -10.50 5.01
C SER A 45 -5.11 -10.57 3.86
N ALA A 46 -4.74 -10.09 2.67
CA ALA A 46 -5.64 -10.06 1.52
C ALA A 46 -5.78 -11.46 0.88
N PRO A 47 -7.01 -11.89 0.56
CA PRO A 47 -7.23 -13.09 -0.24
C PRO A 47 -6.54 -12.99 -1.60
N ALA A 48 -6.07 -14.12 -2.12
CA ALA A 48 -5.54 -14.20 -3.48
C ALA A 48 -6.60 -13.86 -4.53
N GLY A 49 -6.16 -13.39 -5.71
CA GLY A 49 -7.05 -13.02 -6.81
C GLY A 49 -7.21 -11.51 -6.93
N ALA A 50 -8.43 -11.01 -7.08
CA ALA A 50 -8.68 -9.59 -7.32
C ALA A 50 -8.31 -8.71 -6.11
N GLN A 51 -8.53 -9.23 -4.89
CA GLN A 51 -8.38 -8.47 -3.65
C GLN A 51 -6.92 -8.08 -3.39
N ILE A 52 -5.97 -8.98 -3.66
CA ILE A 52 -4.54 -8.66 -3.56
C ILE A 52 -4.14 -7.60 -4.60
N SER A 53 -4.70 -7.65 -5.82
CA SER A 53 -4.45 -6.63 -6.84
C SER A 53 -4.96 -5.25 -6.43
N GLU A 54 -6.14 -5.16 -5.81
CA GLU A 54 -6.68 -3.90 -5.28
C GLU A 54 -5.80 -3.33 -4.16
N VAL A 55 -5.25 -4.19 -3.30
CA VAL A 55 -4.31 -3.78 -2.25
C VAL A 55 -3.02 -3.25 -2.87
N LEU A 56 -2.45 -3.94 -3.86
CA LEU A 56 -1.23 -3.51 -4.55
C LEU A 56 -1.42 -2.17 -5.27
N GLU A 57 -2.53 -1.98 -5.99
CA GLU A 57 -2.81 -0.73 -6.71
C GLU A 57 -3.01 0.47 -5.75
N ARG A 58 -3.73 0.26 -4.64
CA ARG A 58 -3.88 1.30 -3.60
C ARG A 58 -2.53 1.70 -3.00
N TRP A 59 -1.69 0.73 -2.68
CA TRP A 59 -0.39 0.98 -2.08
C TRP A 59 0.63 1.54 -3.08
N ARG A 60 0.52 1.20 -4.36
CA ARG A 60 1.28 1.83 -5.45
C ARG A 60 0.97 3.32 -5.55
N ALA A 61 -0.31 3.71 -5.48
CA ALA A 61 -0.70 5.12 -5.45
C ALA A 61 -0.14 5.85 -4.22
N GLU A 62 -0.18 5.22 -3.05
CA GLU A 62 0.41 5.77 -1.83
C GLU A 62 1.94 5.91 -1.93
N ALA A 63 2.63 4.94 -2.53
CA ALA A 63 4.08 4.97 -2.74
C ALA A 63 4.49 6.09 -3.71
N MET A 64 3.72 6.31 -4.80
CA MET A 64 3.95 7.45 -5.69
C MET A 64 3.74 8.80 -4.98
N LEU A 65 2.75 8.89 -4.08
CA LEU A 65 2.53 10.09 -3.25
C LEU A 65 3.68 10.31 -2.26
N ASP A 66 4.19 9.25 -1.65
CA ASP A 66 5.32 9.29 -0.72
C ASP A 66 6.60 9.75 -1.43
N ALA A 67 6.90 9.17 -2.61
CA ALA A 67 8.05 9.53 -3.44
C ALA A 67 8.00 10.98 -3.95
N SER A 68 6.80 11.52 -4.18
CA SER A 68 6.62 12.92 -4.63
C SER A 68 6.80 13.98 -3.54
N GLY A 69 7.02 13.58 -2.27
CA GLY A 69 7.12 14.51 -1.14
C GLY A 69 5.80 15.21 -0.80
N ASN A 70 4.68 14.88 -1.48
CA ASN A 70 3.37 15.52 -1.30
C ASN A 70 2.65 15.08 -0.01
N ARG A 71 3.29 14.24 0.82
CA ARG A 71 2.73 13.72 2.07
C ARG A 71 2.55 14.78 3.17
N GLU A 72 3.31 15.88 3.13
CA GLU A 72 3.18 16.99 4.09
C GLU A 72 1.78 17.65 4.08
N ARG A 73 0.93 17.35 3.09
CA ARG A 73 -0.42 17.92 2.96
C ARG A 73 -1.59 17.03 3.36
N ARG A 74 -1.40 15.76 3.78
CA ARG A 74 -2.51 15.01 4.38
C ARG A 74 -2.60 15.34 5.87
N PRO A 75 -3.70 15.95 6.37
CA PRO A 75 -3.98 15.90 7.80
C PRO A 75 -4.12 14.43 8.15
N SER A 76 -3.26 13.94 9.05
CA SER A 76 -3.23 12.56 9.55
C SER A 76 -4.64 12.00 9.66
N ALA A 77 -5.05 11.23 8.64
CA ALA A 77 -6.29 10.49 8.70
C ALA A 77 -6.10 9.56 9.89
N ARG A 78 -6.95 9.79 10.91
CA ARG A 78 -6.90 9.17 12.24
C ARG A 78 -6.31 7.76 12.15
N ARG A 79 -5.20 7.57 12.86
CA ARG A 79 -4.81 6.26 13.40
C ARG A 79 -6.00 5.78 14.24
N THR A 80 -6.96 5.12 13.61
CA THR A 80 -7.92 4.27 14.32
C THR A 80 -7.07 3.18 14.93
N GLY A 81 -6.90 3.31 16.24
CA GLY A 81 -5.85 2.67 17.00
C GLY A 81 -5.89 1.16 16.86
N PHE A 82 -4.72 0.61 16.55
CA PHE A 82 -4.29 -0.72 16.95
C PHE A 82 -4.15 -0.84 18.50
N ASP A 83 -4.75 0.08 19.26
CA ASP A 83 -4.71 0.18 20.72
C ASP A 83 -5.76 -0.70 21.41
N GLU A 84 -6.45 -1.59 20.67
CA GLU A 84 -7.40 -2.55 21.25
C GLU A 84 -6.78 -3.94 21.50
N LEU A 85 -5.61 -4.23 20.92
CA LEU A 85 -4.96 -5.55 21.03
C LEU A 85 -3.92 -5.65 22.18
N THR A 86 -3.76 -4.59 22.98
CA THR A 86 -2.85 -4.57 24.14
C THR A 86 -3.56 -4.39 25.48
N ALA A 87 -4.86 -4.69 25.56
CA ALA A 87 -5.49 -4.89 26.86
C ALA A 87 -4.86 -6.13 27.52
N PRO A 88 -4.24 -6.03 28.71
CA PRO A 88 -3.74 -7.20 29.41
C PRO A 88 -4.92 -8.11 29.75
N LEU A 89 -4.80 -9.40 29.42
CA LEU A 89 -5.59 -10.49 29.98
C LEU A 89 -5.40 -10.49 31.50
N GLY A 90 -6.17 -9.66 32.20
CA GLY A 90 -6.10 -9.49 33.65
C GLY A 90 -7.45 -9.84 34.27
N GLY A 91 -7.55 -11.03 34.85
CA GLY A 91 -8.61 -11.38 35.78
C GLY A 91 -9.36 -12.66 35.44
N VAL A 92 -8.65 -13.80 35.45
CA VAL A 92 -9.28 -15.03 35.93
C VAL A 92 -9.32 -14.97 37.46
N ASP A 93 -10.39 -15.51 38.03
CA ASP A 93 -10.65 -15.85 39.44
C ASP A 93 -11.23 -14.78 40.37
N ALA A 94 -12.53 -14.92 40.71
CA ALA A 94 -12.92 -15.50 42.00
C ALA A 94 -14.46 -15.53 42.15
N LEU A 95 -14.98 -16.73 42.41
CA LEU A 95 -16.21 -17.11 43.16
C LEU A 95 -17.45 -16.19 43.13
#